data_AF-A0A6L7PDX8-F1
#
_entry.id   AF-A0A6L7PDX8-F1
#
_cell.length_a   1.000
_cell.length_b   1.000
_cell.length_c   1.000
_cell.angle_alpha   90.00
_cell.angle_beta   90.00
_cell.angle_gamma   90.00
#
_symmetry.space_group_name_H-M   'P 1'
#
loop_
_entity.id
_entity.type
_entity.pdbx_description
1 polymer ?
#
loop_
_entity_poly.entity_id
_entity_poly.type
_entity_poly.pdbx_seq_one_letter_code
_entity_poly.pdbx_strand_id
1 'polypeptide(L)'
;MVGSARVKFCWLWLGERIHRHDTRAAGRFSQGAVAGGARRGRGCAGTPGLSPWAEGAHDAHRGRRGGIVTVAFSTDQIYFAHQPPGGVQHPERSDRLASILQQLDTTGLLDRMDHLPERDATDEELLAVHTRDLLVTVDAPAAAGGGWADPDTFIGPSSPAASRRVAGATLAATEAVLDGSATSAFVAARPPGHHA
;
A
#
# COMPACT_ATOMS: atom_id res chain seq x y z
N MET A 1 0.85 5.87 33.41
CA MET A 1 2.00 5.23 32.72
C MET A 1 1.60 4.98 31.27
N VAL A 2 2.08 5.82 30.37
CA VAL A 2 1.89 5.68 28.91
C VAL A 2 2.80 4.53 28.46
N GLY A 3 2.22 3.39 28.07
CA GLY A 3 2.98 2.30 27.46
C GLY A 3 3.54 2.79 26.12
N SER A 4 4.77 2.43 25.80
CA SER A 4 5.41 2.82 24.54
C SER A 4 4.67 2.17 23.36
N ALA A 5 3.70 2.88 22.80
CA ALA A 5 3.16 2.61 21.48
C ALA A 5 4.31 2.71 20.47
N ARG A 6 4.48 1.68 19.64
CA ARG A 6 5.54 1.64 18.61
C ARG A 6 4.87 1.51 17.26
N VAL A 7 4.84 2.60 16.50
CA VAL A 7 4.60 2.56 15.06
C VAL A 7 5.95 2.30 14.40
N LYS A 8 6.14 1.12 13.82
CA LYS A 8 7.35 0.80 13.06
C LYS A 8 7.07 0.95 11.58
N PHE A 9 7.69 1.96 10.97
CA PHE A 9 7.83 2.05 9.52
C PHE A 9 8.98 1.12 9.11
N CYS A 10 8.67 -0.06 8.57
CA CYS A 10 9.71 -1.00 8.16
C CYS A 10 10.32 -0.56 6.82
N TRP A 11 11.34 0.29 6.91
CA TRP A 11 12.33 0.53 5.87
C TRP A 11 13.53 -0.41 6.12
N LEU A 12 13.37 -1.70 5.84
CA LEU A 12 14.52 -2.61 5.88
C LEU A 12 15.26 -2.58 4.54
N TRP A 13 16.34 -1.80 4.51
CA TRP A 13 17.52 -2.07 3.71
C TRP A 13 18.18 -3.33 4.26
N LEU A 14 18.06 -4.45 3.54
CA LEU A 14 18.91 -5.62 3.73
C LEU A 14 19.90 -5.65 2.57
N GLY A 15 21.00 -4.94 2.77
CA GLY A 15 22.22 -5.15 2.01
C GLY A 15 22.87 -6.48 2.39
N GLU A 16 23.33 -7.16 1.35
CA GLU A 16 24.28 -8.29 1.32
C GLU A 16 23.76 -9.73 1.39
N ARG A 17 23.91 -10.37 0.21
CA ARG A 17 24.13 -11.80 -0.09
C ARG A 17 23.02 -12.78 0.27
N ILE A 18 22.22 -13.12 -0.74
CA ILE A 18 21.72 -14.49 -0.89
C ILE A 18 22.10 -14.99 -2.28
N HIS A 19 22.76 -16.15 -2.28
CA HIS A 19 23.28 -16.88 -3.42
C HIS A 19 22.21 -17.18 -4.47
N ARG A 20 22.68 -17.24 -5.73
CA ARG A 20 21.93 -17.74 -6.88
C ARG A 20 21.28 -19.09 -6.55
N HIS A 21 19.96 -19.17 -6.68
CA HIS A 21 19.28 -20.44 -6.94
C HIS A 21 18.25 -20.29 -8.07
N ASP A 22 18.50 -21.13 -9.07
CA ASP A 22 17.67 -21.70 -10.12
C ASP A 22 16.29 -21.10 -10.44
N THR A 23 16.18 -20.61 -11.68
CA THR A 23 14.96 -20.14 -12.34
C THR A 23 14.11 -21.32 -12.81
N ARG A 24 13.18 -21.83 -12.00
CA ARG A 24 12.03 -22.62 -12.50
C ARG A 24 10.80 -22.48 -11.59
N ALA A 25 9.95 -21.48 -11.88
CA ALA A 25 8.49 -21.55 -11.71
C ALA A 25 7.84 -20.30 -12.33
N ALA A 26 7.92 -20.17 -13.66
CA ALA A 26 7.09 -19.22 -14.38
C ALA A 26 5.68 -19.81 -14.52
N GLY A 27 4.79 -19.47 -13.58
CA GLY A 27 3.35 -19.69 -13.72
C GLY A 27 2.79 -18.73 -14.76
N ARG A 28 2.33 -19.29 -15.88
CA ARG A 28 1.77 -18.57 -17.03
C ARG A 28 0.41 -17.95 -16.65
N PHE A 29 0.24 -16.64 -16.82
CA PHE A 29 -1.07 -16.03 -16.96
C PHE A 29 -1.43 -15.97 -18.44
N SER A 30 -2.36 -16.83 -18.88
CA SER A 30 -2.88 -16.85 -20.25
C SER A 30 -3.95 -15.78 -20.45
N GLN A 31 -3.77 -14.96 -21.49
CA GLN A 31 -4.82 -14.10 -22.05
C GLN A 31 -5.85 -14.98 -22.78
N GLY A 32 -7.12 -14.89 -22.38
CA GLY A 32 -8.25 -15.53 -23.05
C GLY A 32 -8.87 -14.60 -24.10
N ALA A 33 -8.94 -15.07 -25.34
CA ALA A 33 -9.52 -14.39 -26.49
C ALA A 33 -11.06 -14.32 -26.44
N VAL A 34 -11.62 -13.25 -27.03
CA VAL A 34 -13.06 -12.99 -27.15
C VAL A 34 -13.58 -13.56 -28.47
N ALA A 35 -14.66 -14.36 -28.42
CA ALA A 35 -15.49 -14.70 -29.57
C ALA A 35 -16.98 -14.60 -29.20
N GLY A 36 -17.76 -13.96 -30.08
CA GLY A 36 -19.10 -13.45 -29.81
C GLY A 36 -20.24 -14.46 -29.86
N GLY A 37 -21.38 -14.03 -29.32
CA GLY A 37 -22.66 -14.73 -29.37
C GLY A 37 -23.77 -13.92 -28.70
N ALA A 38 -24.52 -13.16 -29.50
CA ALA A 38 -25.67 -12.38 -29.05
C ALA A 38 -26.86 -13.27 -28.66
N ARG A 39 -27.53 -12.99 -27.53
CA ARG A 39 -28.97 -13.19 -27.30
C ARG A 39 -29.46 -12.34 -26.13
N ARG A 40 -30.70 -11.85 -26.27
CA ARG A 40 -31.36 -10.79 -25.49
C ARG A 40 -31.93 -11.29 -24.15
N GLY A 41 -31.95 -10.42 -23.14
CA GLY A 41 -32.95 -10.52 -22.05
C GLY A 41 -32.55 -9.87 -20.71
N ARG A 42 -33.17 -8.71 -20.43
CA ARG A 42 -33.57 -8.15 -19.11
C ARG A 42 -32.53 -8.04 -17.97
N GLY A 43 -32.26 -6.79 -17.58
CA GLY A 43 -32.50 -6.32 -16.21
C GLY A 43 -31.32 -6.31 -15.22
N CYS A 44 -31.11 -5.11 -14.66
CA CYS A 44 -30.58 -4.80 -13.33
C CYS A 44 -29.05 -4.69 -13.13
N ALA A 45 -28.63 -3.43 -12.89
CA ALA A 45 -27.51 -2.93 -12.08
C ALA A 45 -26.25 -3.80 -11.96
N GLY A 46 -25.18 -3.40 -12.66
CA GLY A 46 -23.82 -3.91 -12.44
C GLY A 46 -23.12 -3.18 -11.29
N THR A 47 -22.79 -3.91 -10.24
CA THR A 47 -21.75 -3.58 -9.26
C THR A 47 -20.36 -3.69 -9.91
N PRO A 48 -19.39 -2.81 -9.60
CA PRO A 48 -17.99 -3.08 -9.92
C PRO A 48 -17.36 -4.02 -8.87
N GLY A 49 -16.41 -4.82 -9.35
CA GLY A 49 -15.82 -5.97 -8.67
C GLY A 49 -15.29 -5.71 -7.26
N LEU A 50 -15.74 -6.57 -6.34
CA LEU A 50 -15.21 -6.72 -4.99
C LEU A 50 -13.81 -7.35 -5.08
N SER A 51 -12.83 -6.70 -4.45
CA SER A 51 -11.53 -7.32 -4.18
C SER A 51 -11.74 -8.52 -3.24
N PRO A 52 -10.94 -9.59 -3.35
CA PRO A 52 -11.07 -10.76 -2.47
C PRO A 52 -10.65 -10.49 -1.00
N TRP A 53 -10.45 -9.23 -0.63
CA TRP A 53 -9.88 -8.80 0.65
C TRP A 53 -10.82 -7.86 1.44
N ALA A 54 -11.96 -7.47 0.87
CA ALA A 54 -12.92 -6.59 1.54
C ALA A 54 -14.05 -7.41 2.16
N GLU A 55 -13.85 -7.91 3.38
CA GLU A 55 -14.92 -8.11 4.37
C GLU A 55 -14.32 -8.60 5.70
N GLY A 56 -14.21 -7.68 6.67
CA GLY A 56 -13.76 -7.97 8.03
C GLY A 56 -14.16 -6.83 8.96
N ALA A 57 -15.44 -6.78 9.34
CA ALA A 57 -15.91 -5.89 10.40
C ALA A 57 -15.56 -6.51 11.75
N HIS A 58 -14.71 -5.86 12.55
CA HIS A 58 -14.35 -6.35 13.88
C HIS A 58 -14.78 -5.39 14.99
N ASP A 59 -15.41 -6.02 15.99
CA ASP A 59 -16.07 -5.48 17.17
C ASP A 59 -15.07 -4.80 18.12
N ALA A 60 -15.36 -3.54 18.47
CA ALA A 60 -14.55 -2.72 19.35
C ALA A 60 -14.82 -3.06 20.82
N HIS A 61 -14.10 -4.03 21.38
CA HIS A 61 -14.18 -4.36 22.80
C HIS A 61 -13.07 -3.70 23.64
N ARG A 62 -13.52 -2.81 24.55
CA ARG A 62 -12.75 -2.17 25.63
C ARG A 62 -12.22 -3.18 26.64
N GLY A 63 -11.00 -2.93 27.13
CA GLY A 63 -10.63 -3.25 28.51
C GLY A 63 -9.28 -3.97 28.66
N ARG A 64 -8.27 -3.22 29.10
CA ARG A 64 -6.92 -3.72 29.40
C ARG A 64 -6.95 -4.74 30.55
N ARG A 65 -6.85 -6.04 30.23
CA ARG A 65 -6.38 -7.11 31.12
C ARG A 65 -5.56 -8.11 30.29
N GLY A 66 -4.23 -8.14 30.49
CA GLY A 66 -3.33 -9.15 29.89
C GLY A 66 -3.47 -9.34 28.37
N GLY A 67 -3.60 -8.23 27.64
CA GLY A 67 -4.25 -8.18 26.33
C GLY A 67 -3.51 -8.90 25.21
N ILE A 68 -4.30 -9.54 24.34
CA ILE A 68 -3.87 -10.06 23.03
C ILE A 68 -3.10 -8.95 22.30
N VAL A 69 -1.90 -9.27 21.84
CA VAL A 69 -1.08 -8.35 21.03
C VAL A 69 -1.69 -8.31 19.63
N THR A 70 -2.43 -7.25 19.35
CA THR A 70 -2.98 -6.99 18.01
C THR A 70 -2.02 -6.11 17.22
N VAL A 71 -1.66 -6.54 16.01
CA VAL A 71 -0.87 -5.75 15.06
C VAL A 71 -1.79 -5.37 13.91
N ALA A 72 -2.04 -4.07 13.75
CA ALA A 72 -2.76 -3.57 12.59
C ALA A 72 -1.85 -3.58 11.36
N PHE A 73 -2.41 -3.91 10.19
CA PHE A 73 -1.68 -4.02 8.95
C PHE A 73 -2.40 -3.31 7.81
N SER A 74 -1.63 -2.68 6.92
CA SER A 74 -2.18 -2.10 5.69
C SER A 74 -1.19 -2.23 4.54
N THR A 75 -1.72 -2.58 3.37
CA THR A 75 -1.04 -2.56 2.07
C THR A 75 -2.08 -2.30 1.00
N ASP A 76 -1.65 -1.80 -0.16
CA ASP A 76 -2.56 -1.47 -1.26
C ASP A 76 -2.00 -1.85 -2.64
N GLN A 77 -2.89 -2.15 -3.58
CA GLN A 77 -2.51 -2.45 -4.96
C GLN A 77 -1.99 -1.22 -5.71
N ILE A 78 -2.45 0.00 -5.38
CA ILE A 78 -2.00 1.24 -6.03
C ILE A 78 -0.49 1.46 -5.86
N TYR A 79 0.09 0.93 -4.78
CA TYR A 79 1.52 1.01 -4.51
C TYR A 79 2.35 0.34 -5.60
N PHE A 80 1.84 -0.68 -6.28
CA PHE A 80 2.53 -1.34 -7.40
C PHE A 80 2.52 -0.50 -8.67
N ALA A 81 1.57 0.42 -8.82
CA ALA A 81 1.44 1.29 -9.99
C ALA A 81 2.39 2.51 -9.94
N HIS A 82 2.98 2.83 -8.79
CA HIS A 82 4.05 3.83 -8.70
C HIS A 82 5.31 3.33 -9.43
N GLN A 83 5.52 3.75 -10.67
CA GLN A 83 6.62 3.29 -11.52
C GLN A 83 7.34 4.47 -12.15
N PRO A 84 8.66 4.37 -12.40
CA PRO A 84 9.41 5.41 -13.06
C PRO A 84 8.92 5.61 -14.51
N PRO A 85 8.92 6.86 -15.00
CA PRO A 85 8.56 7.14 -16.39
C PRO A 85 9.54 6.43 -17.33
N GLY A 86 9.02 5.95 -18.47
CA GLY A 86 9.84 5.27 -19.49
C GLY A 86 10.35 3.88 -19.10
N GLY A 87 9.91 3.30 -17.97
CA GLY A 87 10.28 1.94 -17.57
C GLY A 87 11.75 1.79 -17.16
N VAL A 88 12.40 2.89 -16.76
CA VAL A 88 13.78 2.90 -16.28
C VAL A 88 13.90 2.01 -15.03
N GLN A 89 15.02 1.30 -14.89
CA GLN A 89 15.29 0.55 -13.68
C GLN A 89 15.65 1.52 -12.54
N HIS A 90 14.97 1.38 -11.41
CA HIS A 90 15.18 2.23 -10.23
C HIS A 90 15.26 1.36 -8.96
N PRO A 91 16.13 1.69 -7.97
CA PRO A 91 16.21 0.92 -6.73
C PRO A 91 14.91 0.97 -5.92
N GLU A 92 14.19 2.08 -5.95
CA GLU A 92 12.81 2.17 -5.46
C GLU A 92 11.88 1.58 -6.54
N ARG A 93 11.38 0.36 -6.31
CA ARG A 93 10.56 -0.41 -7.26
C ARG A 93 9.58 -1.35 -6.55
N SER A 94 8.53 -1.75 -7.28
CA SER A 94 7.45 -2.63 -6.78
C SER A 94 7.93 -3.96 -6.20
N ASP A 95 9.03 -4.54 -6.71
CA ASP A 95 9.57 -5.82 -6.23
C ASP A 95 9.94 -5.78 -4.74
N ARG A 96 10.28 -4.59 -4.21
CA ARG A 96 10.57 -4.41 -2.78
C ARG A 96 9.33 -4.72 -1.93
N LEU A 97 8.17 -4.18 -2.33
CA LEU A 97 6.90 -4.45 -1.66
C LEU A 97 6.46 -5.90 -1.89
N ALA A 98 6.56 -6.39 -3.13
CA ALA A 98 6.23 -7.78 -3.46
C ALA A 98 7.00 -8.78 -2.56
N SER A 99 8.30 -8.54 -2.36
CA SER A 99 9.14 -9.40 -1.52
C SER A 99 8.71 -9.38 -0.05
N ILE A 100 8.33 -8.21 0.48
CA ILE A 100 7.81 -8.09 1.85
C ILE A 100 6.50 -8.88 1.99
N LEU A 101 5.53 -8.64 1.10
CA LEU A 101 4.24 -9.32 1.15
C LEU A 101 4.40 -10.84 1.01
N GLN A 102 5.24 -11.30 0.09
CA GLN A 102 5.54 -12.72 -0.07
C GLN A 102 6.11 -13.35 1.20
N GLN A 103 7.04 -12.67 1.89
CA GLN A 103 7.59 -13.19 3.14
C GLN A 103 6.57 -13.22 4.27
N LEU A 104 5.73 -12.19 4.38
CA LEU A 104 4.65 -12.18 5.38
C LEU A 104 3.61 -13.27 5.10
N ASP A 105 3.29 -13.52 3.84
CA ASP A 105 2.40 -14.59 3.40
C ASP A 105 2.98 -15.98 3.72
N THR A 106 4.22 -16.22 3.28
CA THR A 106 4.90 -17.53 3.45
C THR A 106 5.07 -17.91 4.94
N THR A 107 5.15 -16.92 5.82
CA THR A 107 5.26 -17.12 7.28
C THR A 107 3.92 -17.20 7.99
N GLY A 108 2.79 -17.00 7.28
CA GLY A 108 1.44 -16.93 7.84
C GLY A 108 1.22 -15.71 8.74
N LEU A 109 2.07 -14.67 8.62
CA LEU A 109 1.93 -13.45 9.42
C LEU A 109 0.83 -12.54 8.88
N LEU A 110 0.58 -12.53 7.57
CA LEU A 110 -0.52 -11.73 6.99
C LEU A 110 -1.88 -12.08 7.58
N ASP A 111 -2.17 -13.37 7.76
CA ASP A 111 -3.45 -13.85 8.29
C ASP A 111 -3.62 -13.60 9.80
N ARG A 112 -2.53 -13.22 10.48
CA ARG A 112 -2.50 -12.98 11.93
C ARG A 112 -2.56 -11.50 12.31
N MET A 113 -2.54 -10.62 11.31
CA MET A 113 -2.61 -9.17 11.50
C MET A 113 -4.02 -8.67 11.16
N ASP A 114 -4.44 -7.61 11.83
CA ASP A 114 -5.76 -7.00 11.60
C ASP A 114 -5.65 -6.01 10.45
N HIS A 115 -6.33 -6.29 9.34
CA HIS A 115 -6.25 -5.48 8.13
C HIS A 115 -7.07 -4.20 8.29
N LEU A 116 -6.40 -3.07 8.14
CA LEU A 116 -7.03 -1.75 8.19
C LEU A 116 -7.72 -1.45 6.85
N PRO A 117 -8.87 -0.73 6.88
CA PRO A 117 -9.53 -0.29 5.66
C PRO A 117 -8.65 0.68 4.87
N GLU A 118 -8.78 0.62 3.55
CA GLU A 118 -8.12 1.55 2.65
C GLU A 118 -8.67 2.98 2.85
N ARG A 119 -7.77 3.97 2.96
CA ARG A 119 -8.13 5.39 2.87
C ARG A 119 -7.02 6.20 2.23
N ASP A 120 -7.41 7.24 1.50
CA ASP A 120 -6.52 8.26 1.00
C ASP A 120 -6.44 9.42 1.99
N ALA A 121 -5.26 10.04 2.12
CA ALA A 121 -5.14 11.30 2.85
C ALA A 121 -5.85 12.43 2.08
N THR A 122 -6.57 13.25 2.83
CA THR A 122 -7.22 14.45 2.28
C THR A 122 -6.20 15.55 2.00
N ASP A 123 -6.55 16.52 1.16
CA ASP A 123 -5.71 17.70 0.94
C ASP A 123 -5.45 18.46 2.26
N GLU A 124 -6.45 18.56 3.14
CA GLU A 124 -6.29 19.21 4.45
C GLU A 124 -5.23 18.51 5.32
N GLU A 125 -5.28 17.19 5.39
CA GLU A 125 -4.30 16.38 6.13
C GLU A 125 -2.89 16.51 5.55
N LEU A 126 -2.75 16.54 4.23
CA LEU A 126 -1.45 16.74 3.58
C LEU A 126 -0.93 18.16 3.80
N LEU A 127 -1.79 19.17 3.71
CA LEU A 127 -1.44 20.57 3.90
C LEU A 127 -1.07 20.91 5.36
N ALA A 128 -1.37 20.02 6.31
CA ALA A 128 -0.90 20.15 7.69
C ALA A 128 0.63 20.04 7.82
N VAL A 129 1.31 19.42 6.84
CA VAL A 129 2.78 19.23 6.83
C VAL A 129 3.46 19.70 5.55
N HIS A 130 2.74 19.77 4.44
CA HIS A 130 3.28 20.12 3.13
C HIS A 130 2.69 21.44 2.59
N THR A 131 3.45 22.14 1.74
CA THR A 131 2.93 23.32 1.05
C THR A 131 2.04 22.93 -0.13
N ARG A 132 1.16 23.84 -0.55
CA ARG A 132 0.37 23.67 -1.78
C ARG A 132 1.24 23.48 -3.00
N ASP A 133 2.37 24.19 -3.06
CA ASP A 133 3.33 24.12 -4.17
C ASP A 133 3.96 22.72 -4.30
N LEU A 134 4.21 22.04 -3.17
CA LEU A 134 4.71 20.66 -3.22
C LEU A 134 3.67 19.71 -3.84
N LEU A 135 2.40 19.84 -3.47
CA LEU A 135 1.33 19.03 -4.07
C LEU A 135 1.25 19.24 -5.59
N VAL A 136 1.34 20.50 -6.04
CA VAL A 136 1.35 20.84 -7.48
C VAL A 136 2.59 20.26 -8.17
N THR A 137 3.75 20.30 -7.53
CA THR A 137 5.01 19.75 -8.06
C THR A 137 4.94 18.24 -8.28
N VAL A 138 4.14 17.53 -7.47
CA VAL A 138 3.89 16.09 -7.63
C VAL A 138 2.79 15.82 -8.68
N ASP A 139 1.70 16.58 -8.66
CA ASP A 139 0.53 16.33 -9.50
C ASP A 139 0.78 16.70 -10.98
N ALA A 140 1.48 17.81 -11.26
CA ALA A 140 1.64 18.31 -12.63
C ALA A 140 2.46 17.37 -13.54
N PRO A 141 3.64 16.84 -13.13
CA PRO A 141 4.38 15.86 -13.93
C PRO A 141 3.59 14.56 -14.11
N ALA A 142 2.89 14.09 -13.07
CA ALA A 142 2.09 12.87 -13.15
C ALA A 142 1.00 12.97 -14.23
N ALA A 143 0.30 14.10 -14.31
CA ALA A 143 -0.69 14.38 -15.34
C ALA A 143 -0.10 14.45 -16.76
N ALA A 144 1.18 14.80 -16.89
CA ALA A 144 1.91 14.88 -18.15
C ALA A 144 2.56 13.56 -18.60
N GLY A 145 2.27 12.44 -17.91
CA GLY A 145 2.85 11.13 -18.20
C GLY A 145 4.05 10.76 -17.33
N GLY A 146 4.39 11.62 -16.37
CA GLY A 146 5.46 11.44 -15.40
C GLY A 146 6.63 12.40 -15.59
N GLY A 147 7.61 12.29 -14.72
CA GLY A 147 8.80 13.14 -14.69
C GLY A 147 9.69 12.81 -13.49
N TRP A 148 10.52 13.78 -13.13
CA TRP A 148 11.47 13.70 -12.03
C TRP A 148 11.36 14.98 -11.22
N ALA A 149 11.16 14.84 -9.91
CA ALA A 149 11.19 15.99 -8.98
C ALA A 149 12.64 16.45 -8.75
N ASP A 150 13.56 15.48 -8.71
CA ASP A 150 15.00 15.65 -8.57
C ASP A 150 15.71 14.43 -9.23
N PRO A 151 17.05 14.35 -9.26
CA PRO A 151 17.78 13.25 -9.91
C PRO A 151 17.47 11.83 -9.40
N ASP A 152 16.99 11.68 -8.16
CA ASP A 152 16.74 10.40 -7.50
C ASP A 152 15.23 10.16 -7.24
N THR A 153 14.38 11.18 -7.39
CA THR A 153 12.93 11.08 -7.12
C THR A 153 12.12 11.15 -8.41
N PHE A 154 11.70 9.99 -8.90
CA PHE A 154 10.77 9.90 -10.03
C PHE A 154 9.32 10.15 -9.62
N ILE A 155 8.54 10.66 -10.56
CA ILE A 155 7.08 10.79 -10.46
C ILE A 155 6.48 10.09 -11.69
N GLY A 156 5.84 8.95 -11.50
CA GLY A 156 4.98 8.33 -12.51
C GLY A 156 3.51 8.76 -12.40
N PRO A 157 2.64 8.40 -13.38
CA PRO A 157 1.23 8.81 -13.41
C PRO A 157 0.42 8.44 -12.17
N SER A 158 0.68 7.28 -11.56
CA SER A 158 -0.03 6.81 -10.35
C SER A 158 0.62 7.27 -9.04
N SER A 159 1.74 8.00 -9.09
CA SER A 159 2.47 8.40 -7.88
C SER A 159 1.65 9.29 -6.95
N PRO A 160 0.90 10.31 -7.42
CA PRO A 160 0.08 11.11 -6.52
C PRO A 160 -0.94 10.27 -5.74
N ALA A 161 -1.65 9.38 -6.44
CA ALA A 161 -2.62 8.48 -5.82
C ALA A 161 -1.95 7.53 -4.82
N ALA A 162 -0.80 6.94 -5.20
CA ALA A 162 -0.04 6.08 -4.30
C ALA A 162 0.44 6.82 -3.04
N SER A 163 1.01 8.02 -3.18
CA SER A 163 1.46 8.83 -2.04
C SER A 163 0.30 9.20 -1.10
N ARG A 164 -0.86 9.58 -1.65
CA ARG A 164 -2.08 9.85 -0.87
C ARG A 164 -2.56 8.62 -0.11
N ARG A 165 -2.52 7.44 -0.74
CA ARG A 165 -2.84 6.15 -0.11
C ARG A 165 -1.86 5.79 1.00
N VAL A 166 -0.55 6.03 0.82
CA VAL A 166 0.46 5.79 1.87
C VAL A 166 0.22 6.69 3.07
N ALA A 167 -0.03 7.98 2.84
CA ALA A 167 -0.31 8.93 3.90
C ALA A 167 -1.60 8.56 4.66
N GLY A 168 -2.68 8.23 3.93
CA GLY A 168 -3.95 7.82 4.54
C GLY A 168 -3.83 6.52 5.35
N ALA A 169 -3.16 5.50 4.82
CA ALA A 169 -2.89 4.26 5.55
C ALA A 169 -2.05 4.49 6.81
N THR A 170 -1.07 5.41 6.74
CA THR A 170 -0.24 5.79 7.89
C THR A 170 -1.06 6.51 8.97
N LEU A 171 -1.99 7.38 8.58
CA LEU A 171 -2.92 8.04 9.51
C LEU A 171 -3.84 7.01 10.17
N ALA A 172 -4.48 6.11 9.40
CA ALA A 172 -5.32 5.04 9.92
C ALA A 172 -4.56 4.15 10.93
N ALA A 173 -3.34 3.74 10.58
CA ALA A 173 -2.49 2.94 11.45
C ALA A 173 -2.12 3.67 12.75
N THR A 174 -1.91 4.98 12.68
CA THR A 174 -1.62 5.81 13.84
C THR A 174 -2.85 5.94 14.74
N GLU A 175 -4.02 6.22 14.15
CA GLU A 175 -5.30 6.28 14.85
C GLU A 175 -5.59 4.97 15.60
N ALA A 176 -5.43 3.82 14.93
CA ALA A 176 -5.67 2.50 15.52
C ALA A 176 -4.76 2.20 16.74
N VAL A 177 -3.55 2.75 16.76
CA VAL A 177 -2.65 2.60 17.90
C VAL A 177 -2.99 3.58 19.02
N LEU A 178 -3.40 4.81 18.68
CA LEU A 178 -3.74 5.86 19.65
C LEU A 178 -5.07 5.59 20.35
N ASP A 179 -6.06 5.04 19.65
CA ASP A 179 -7.37 4.68 20.21
C ASP A 179 -7.34 3.36 21.02
N GLY A 180 -6.26 2.59 20.87
CA GLY A 180 -6.04 1.32 21.56
C GLY A 180 -6.72 0.11 20.92
N SER A 181 -7.24 0.23 19.68
CA SER A 181 -7.74 -0.89 18.88
C SER A 181 -6.61 -1.83 18.43
N ALA A 182 -5.40 -1.31 18.26
CA ALA A 182 -4.19 -2.07 18.00
C ALA A 182 -3.07 -1.73 19.00
N THR A 183 -2.21 -2.72 19.28
CA THR A 183 -1.04 -2.52 20.14
C THR A 183 0.17 -1.96 19.39
N SER A 184 0.23 -2.24 18.09
CA SER A 184 1.21 -1.71 17.13
C SER A 184 0.62 -1.80 15.73
N ALA A 185 1.27 -1.15 14.77
CA ALA A 185 0.85 -1.19 13.38
C ALA A 185 2.04 -1.32 12.43
N PHE A 186 1.80 -1.94 11.27
CA PHE A 186 2.74 -2.06 10.18
C PHE A 186 2.07 -1.71 8.84
N VAL A 187 2.57 -0.66 8.18
CA VAL A 187 2.12 -0.26 6.85
C VAL A 187 3.17 -0.68 5.82
N ALA A 188 2.84 -1.67 4.99
CA ALA A 188 3.68 -2.13 3.89
C ALA A 188 3.38 -1.27 2.65
N ALA A 189 4.11 -0.18 2.50
CA ALA A 189 3.78 0.89 1.56
C ALA A 189 4.95 1.34 0.69
N ARG A 190 4.61 1.94 -0.45
CA ARG A 190 5.49 2.76 -1.29
C ARG A 190 4.63 3.77 -2.09
N PRO A 191 5.12 4.99 -2.38
CA PRO A 191 6.50 5.50 -2.22
C PRO A 191 6.96 5.79 -0.77
N PRO A 192 8.27 6.02 -0.55
CA PRO A 192 8.81 6.52 0.72
C PRO A 192 8.33 7.93 1.08
N GLY A 193 8.39 8.27 2.37
CA GLY A 193 7.97 9.60 2.85
C GLY A 193 8.94 10.35 3.77
N HIS A 194 9.95 9.71 4.37
CA HIS A 194 10.82 10.38 5.37
C HIS A 194 11.77 11.46 4.83
N HIS A 195 11.85 11.61 3.51
CA HIS A 195 12.67 12.61 2.80
C HIS A 195 11.83 13.66 2.07
N ALA A 196 10.50 13.62 2.23
CA ALA A 196 9.56 14.53 1.55
C ALA A 196 9.53 15.94 2.15
#